data_AF-A0A1Y4BWD1-F1
#
_entry.id   AF-A0A1Y4BWD1-F1
#
_cell.length_a   1.000
_cell.length_b   1.000
_cell.length_c   1.000
_cell.angle_alpha   90.00
_cell.angle_beta   90.00
_cell.angle_gamma   90.00
#
_symmetry.space_group_name_H-M   'P 1'
#
loop_
_entity.id
_entity.type
_entity.pdbx_description
1 polymer ?
#
loop_
_entity_poly.entity_id
_entity_poly.type
_entity_poly.pdbx_seq_one_letter_code
_entity_poly.pdbx_strand_id
1 'polypeptide(L)'
;MIQSSYRKRFSRLVRWRLPRAEAEGVLADYEEIFAHHRGEDDAALTRSLGEPRQAVGLLTQPGAYRRWLAAFAWMAFCLLLPLVLLLRGQFWSQPTALMAGLLLAGMAVSLAQFRPRAGRGPMPRGLRPALAGLAVLLTAVGWVLGCLFTEAWTSWPAEWYGLTAQWVLCLTGAAGAAAGLLGVVKARLDDRRWSALYILGLTAVTVCVLILAFLTRLDSASGGAWASYALPWGLLGAAGLVGTGVALC
;
A
#
# COMPACT_ATOMS: atom_id res chain seq x y z
N MET A 1 25.63 -12.92 19.10
CA MET A 1 25.41 -11.48 19.38
C MET A 1 23.91 -11.17 19.32
N ILE A 2 23.24 -11.15 20.47
CA ILE A 2 21.82 -10.82 20.55
C ILE A 2 21.75 -9.29 20.58
N GLN A 3 21.29 -8.65 19.51
CA GLN A 3 20.89 -7.24 19.59
C GLN A 3 19.83 -7.12 20.68
N SER A 4 20.10 -6.30 21.70
CA SER A 4 19.18 -6.05 22.82
C SER A 4 17.79 -5.66 22.31
N SER A 5 16.72 -6.20 22.92
CA SER A 5 15.35 -5.95 22.44
C SER A 5 15.03 -4.45 22.50
N TYR A 6 15.65 -3.74 23.44
CA TYR A 6 15.60 -2.29 23.55
C TYR A 6 16.05 -1.59 22.25
N ARG A 7 17.26 -1.90 21.74
CA ARG A 7 17.82 -1.24 20.55
C ARG A 7 16.92 -1.43 19.32
N LYS A 8 16.33 -2.62 19.14
CA LYS A 8 15.38 -2.91 18.04
C LYS A 8 14.05 -2.16 18.15
N ARG A 9 13.58 -1.89 19.38
CA ARG A 9 12.35 -1.11 19.61
C ARG A 9 12.63 0.38 19.42
N PHE A 10 13.74 0.88 19.97
CA PHE A 10 14.17 2.26 19.81
C PHE A 10 14.34 2.62 18.32
N SER A 11 15.06 1.80 17.55
CA SER A 11 15.28 2.08 16.12
C SER A 11 14.00 2.11 15.29
N ARG A 12 13.04 1.24 15.60
CA ARG A 12 11.72 1.28 14.95
C ARG A 12 10.92 2.53 15.32
N LEU A 13 10.96 2.95 16.58
CA LEU A 13 10.25 4.15 17.04
C LEU A 13 10.84 5.42 16.44
N VAL A 14 12.18 5.54 16.38
CA VAL A 14 12.88 6.67 15.76
C VAL A 14 12.51 6.78 14.29
N ARG A 15 12.63 5.69 13.52
CA ARG A 15 12.29 5.69 12.08
C ARG A 15 10.82 5.97 11.80
N TRP A 16 9.92 5.62 12.72
CA TRP A 16 8.50 5.93 12.60
C TRP A 16 8.22 7.41 12.83
N ARG A 17 8.78 7.99 13.89
CA ARG A 17 8.46 9.36 14.34
C ARG A 17 9.24 10.44 13.61
N LEU A 18 10.49 10.20 13.24
CA LEU A 18 11.36 11.18 12.59
C LEU A 18 11.45 10.96 11.06
N PRO A 19 11.70 12.01 10.27
CA PRO A 19 12.11 11.89 8.87
C PRO A 19 13.38 11.05 8.74
N ARG A 20 13.55 10.33 7.62
CA ARG A 20 14.67 9.39 7.45
C ARG A 20 16.06 10.00 7.67
N ALA A 21 16.30 11.23 7.20
CA ALA A 21 17.58 11.90 7.37
C ALA A 21 17.91 12.20 8.85
N GLU A 22 16.92 12.67 9.61
CA GLU A 22 17.07 12.92 11.05
C GLU A 22 17.15 11.60 11.82
N ALA A 23 16.38 10.58 11.42
CA ALA A 23 16.39 9.26 12.03
C ALA A 23 17.75 8.56 11.88
N GLU A 24 18.41 8.68 10.72
CA GLU A 24 19.75 8.10 10.50
C GLU A 24 20.81 8.82 11.33
N GLY A 25 20.76 10.16 11.44
CA GLY A 25 21.65 10.92 12.32
C GLY A 25 21.49 10.54 13.79
N VAL A 26 20.25 10.55 14.30
CA VAL A 26 19.93 10.14 15.68
C VAL A 26 20.37 8.70 15.96
N LEU A 27 20.22 7.80 14.99
CA LEU A 27 20.65 6.41 15.17
C LEU A 27 22.16 6.25 15.21
N ALA A 28 22.92 7.06 14.46
CA ALA A 28 24.38 7.08 14.52
C ALA A 28 24.86 7.60 15.88
N ASP A 29 24.30 8.71 16.36
CA ASP A 29 24.63 9.29 17.67
C ASP A 29 24.32 8.30 18.81
N TYR A 30 23.16 7.63 18.75
CA TYR A 30 22.80 6.61 19.74
C TYR A 30 23.61 5.33 19.60
N GLU A 31 24.13 5.00 18.42
CA GLU A 31 24.99 3.82 18.24
C GLU A 31 26.31 3.96 19.01
N GLU A 32 26.86 5.16 19.10
CA GLU A 32 28.01 5.46 19.96
C GLU A 32 27.66 5.30 21.44
N ILE A 33 26.49 5.78 21.87
CA ILE A 33 26.00 5.59 23.24
C ILE A 33 25.78 4.10 23.56
N PHE A 34 25.22 3.33 22.62
CA PHE A 34 25.04 1.89 22.77
C PHE A 34 26.38 1.13 22.78
N ALA A 35 27.42 1.64 22.10
CA ALA A 35 28.75 1.06 22.16
C ALA A 35 29.39 1.21 23.56
N HIS A 36 29.10 2.31 24.26
CA HIS A 36 29.54 2.52 25.65
C HIS A 36 28.83 1.58 26.64
N HIS A 37 27.58 1.21 26.38
CA HIS A 37 26.78 0.31 27.24
C HIS A 37 26.77 -1.14 26.73
N ARG A 38 27.81 -1.54 26.00
CA ARG A 38 27.88 -2.86 25.35
C ARG A 38 28.05 -3.96 26.39
N GLY A 39 26.99 -4.74 26.61
CA GLY A 39 26.97 -5.86 27.56
C GLY A 39 25.97 -5.67 28.70
N GLU A 40 25.33 -4.51 28.81
CA GLU A 40 24.24 -4.27 29.74
C GLU A 40 22.94 -4.92 29.29
N ASP A 41 22.19 -5.43 30.28
CA ASP A 41 20.85 -5.97 30.08
C ASP A 41 19.85 -4.87 29.70
N ASP A 42 18.77 -5.25 29.01
CA ASP A 42 17.70 -4.33 28.58
C ASP A 42 17.12 -3.49 29.75
N ALA A 43 17.10 -4.04 30.97
CA ALA A 43 16.64 -3.35 32.17
C ALA A 43 17.61 -2.25 32.65
N ALA A 44 18.93 -2.48 32.52
CA ALA A 44 19.95 -1.48 32.84
C ALA A 44 19.92 -0.33 31.82
N LEU A 45 19.78 -0.65 30.53
CA LEU A 45 19.58 0.35 29.47
C LEU A 45 18.32 1.20 29.70
N THR A 46 17.22 0.58 30.15
CA THR A 46 15.98 1.31 30.43
C THR A 46 16.11 2.23 31.65
N ARG A 47 16.98 1.87 32.61
CA ARG A 47 17.26 2.70 33.79
C ARG A 47 18.16 3.90 33.45
N SER A 48 19.14 3.74 32.56
CA SER A 48 20.09 4.80 32.19
C SER A 48 19.52 5.74 31.12
N LEU A 49 18.84 5.21 30.10
CA LEU A 49 18.33 5.97 28.95
C LEU A 49 16.83 6.26 29.01
N GLY A 50 16.13 5.71 30.01
CA GLY A 50 14.67 5.79 30.15
C GLY A 50 13.94 4.83 29.21
N GLU A 51 12.60 4.93 29.18
CA GLU A 51 11.82 4.15 28.24
C GLU A 51 12.06 4.60 26.80
N PRO A 52 12.14 3.67 25.83
CA PRO A 52 12.47 4.00 24.45
C PRO A 52 11.40 4.90 23.80
N ARG A 53 10.15 4.88 24.30
CA ARG A 53 9.09 5.80 23.85
C ARG A 53 9.27 7.23 24.35
N GLN A 54 9.79 7.39 25.57
CA GLN A 54 10.04 8.71 26.18
C GLN A 54 11.27 9.35 25.55
N ALA A 55 12.36 8.60 25.40
CA ALA A 55 13.59 9.06 24.75
C ALA A 55 13.33 9.56 23.31
N VAL A 56 12.58 8.80 22.51
CA VAL A 56 12.19 9.24 21.15
C VAL A 56 11.20 10.40 21.19
N GLY A 57 10.32 10.46 22.20
CA GLY A 57 9.38 11.56 22.38
C GLY A 57 10.06 12.91 22.52
N LEU A 58 11.17 12.97 23.27
CA LEU A 58 11.97 14.19 23.45
C LEU A 58 12.67 14.64 22.16
N LEU A 59 13.05 13.68 21.31
CA LEU A 59 13.71 13.95 20.03
C LEU A 59 12.74 14.34 18.91
N THR A 60 11.44 14.09 19.09
CA THR A 60 10.45 14.26 18.01
C THR A 60 9.84 15.66 18.04
N GLN A 61 9.97 16.40 16.94
CA GLN A 61 9.19 17.63 16.76
C GLN A 61 7.70 17.29 16.53
N PRO A 62 6.76 17.77 17.36
CA PRO A 62 5.36 17.37 17.31
C PRO A 62 4.67 17.77 16.00
N GLY A 63 5.06 18.89 15.39
CA GLY A 63 4.49 19.37 14.13
C GLY A 63 4.87 18.52 12.91
N ALA A 64 6.10 18.01 12.85
CA ALA A 64 6.52 17.09 11.78
C ALA A 64 5.80 15.74 11.89
N TYR A 65 5.66 15.23 13.12
CA TYR A 65 4.96 13.98 13.38
C TYR A 65 3.47 14.04 13.02
N ARG A 66 2.76 15.14 13.37
CA ARG A 66 1.34 15.33 12.99
C ARG A 66 1.14 15.40 11.48
N ARG A 67 2.01 16.10 10.75
CA ARG A 67 1.96 16.16 9.27
C ARG A 67 2.12 14.79 8.64
N TRP A 68 3.05 13.99 9.14
CA TRP A 68 3.22 12.61 8.67
C TRP A 68 2.00 11.74 9.01
N LEU A 69 1.44 11.86 10.22
CA LEU A 69 0.25 11.10 10.61
C LEU A 69 -0.97 11.47 9.75
N ALA A 70 -1.13 12.74 9.40
CA ALA A 70 -2.17 13.19 8.48
C ALA A 70 -1.99 12.60 7.08
N ALA A 71 -0.76 12.58 6.55
CA ALA A 71 -0.46 11.93 5.27
C ALA A 71 -0.71 10.41 5.32
N PHE A 72 -0.33 9.75 6.41
CA PHE A 72 -0.60 8.33 6.64
C PHE A 72 -2.10 8.04 6.68
N ALA A 73 -2.87 8.84 7.43
CA ALA A 73 -4.31 8.72 7.53
C ALA A 73 -4.97 8.94 6.15
N TRP A 74 -4.49 9.90 5.37
CA TRP A 74 -4.98 10.14 4.01
C TRP A 74 -4.71 8.96 3.07
N MET A 75 -3.49 8.41 3.08
CA MET A 75 -3.16 7.21 2.28
C MET A 75 -3.97 5.99 2.70
N ALA A 76 -4.16 5.79 4.00
CA ALA A 76 -5.01 4.72 4.52
C ALA A 76 -6.48 4.92 4.10
N PHE A 77 -6.98 6.15 4.15
CA PHE A 77 -8.32 6.49 3.69
C PHE A 77 -8.50 6.18 2.19
N CYS A 78 -7.53 6.54 1.35
CA CYS A 78 -7.55 6.21 -0.08
C CYS A 78 -7.59 4.69 -0.37
N LEU A 79 -7.05 3.85 0.52
CA LEU A 79 -7.12 2.38 0.38
C LEU A 79 -8.40 1.78 0.97
N LEU A 80 -8.79 2.22 2.17
CA LEU A 80 -9.90 1.64 2.91
C LEU A 80 -11.24 2.02 2.32
N LEU A 81 -11.39 3.24 1.78
CA LEU A 81 -12.65 3.68 1.18
C LEU A 81 -13.03 2.80 -0.04
N PRO A 82 -12.17 2.57 -1.04
CA PRO A 82 -12.44 1.62 -2.12
C PRO A 82 -12.71 0.19 -1.62
N LEU A 83 -11.96 -0.27 -0.61
CA LEU A 83 -12.18 -1.61 -0.05
C LEU A 83 -13.56 -1.76 0.60
N VAL A 84 -14.01 -0.76 1.37
CA VAL A 84 -15.34 -0.78 2.00
C VAL A 84 -16.44 -0.77 0.94
N LEU A 85 -16.28 0.01 -0.13
CA LEU A 85 -17.22 0.02 -1.26
C LEU A 85 -17.26 -1.34 -1.96
N LEU A 86 -16.10 -1.97 -2.18
CA LEU A 86 -15.98 -3.30 -2.76
C LEU A 86 -16.76 -4.35 -1.94
N LEU A 87 -16.53 -4.36 -0.62
CA LEU A 87 -17.15 -5.33 0.29
C LEU A 87 -18.65 -5.10 0.48
N ARG A 88 -19.12 -3.84 0.43
CA ARG A 88 -20.54 -3.52 0.51
C ARG A 88 -21.30 -3.74 -0.80
N GLY A 89 -20.61 -3.79 -1.94
CA GLY A 89 -21.25 -3.84 -3.26
C GLY A 89 -22.13 -2.62 -3.57
N GLN A 90 -21.97 -1.51 -2.83
CA GLN A 90 -22.76 -0.31 -3.00
C GLN A 90 -22.00 0.71 -3.84
N PHE A 91 -22.44 0.90 -5.09
CA PHE A 91 -21.81 1.81 -6.03
C PHE A 91 -22.72 3.00 -6.31
N TRP A 92 -22.15 4.21 -6.17
CA TRP A 92 -22.84 5.44 -6.55
C TRP A 92 -22.95 5.53 -8.08
N SER A 93 -23.70 6.51 -8.58
CA SER A 93 -23.93 6.71 -10.02
C SER A 93 -22.63 6.93 -10.83
N GLN A 94 -21.55 7.42 -10.21
CA GLN A 94 -20.27 7.78 -10.86
C GLN A 94 -19.03 7.19 -10.13
N PRO A 95 -18.81 5.86 -10.13
CA PRO A 95 -17.71 5.25 -9.37
C PRO A 95 -16.33 5.56 -9.98
N THR A 96 -16.23 5.72 -11.30
CA THR A 96 -14.97 5.91 -12.02
C THR A 96 -14.23 7.19 -11.63
N ALA A 97 -14.94 8.32 -11.55
CA ALA A 97 -14.32 9.61 -11.23
C ALA A 97 -13.80 9.65 -9.78
N LEU A 98 -14.59 9.14 -8.83
CA LEU A 98 -14.19 9.04 -7.42
C LEU A 98 -12.95 8.15 -7.27
N MET A 99 -12.97 6.97 -7.91
CA MET A 99 -11.86 6.03 -7.89
C MET A 99 -10.59 6.61 -8.52
N ALA A 100 -10.71 7.29 -9.65
CA ALA A 100 -9.59 7.99 -10.28
C ALA A 100 -9.03 9.10 -9.37
N GLY A 101 -9.91 9.89 -8.75
CA GLY A 101 -9.51 10.92 -7.79
C GLY A 101 -8.75 10.34 -6.59
N LEU A 102 -9.24 9.25 -6.00
CA LEU A 102 -8.57 8.57 -4.88
C LEU A 102 -7.22 7.98 -5.27
N LEU A 103 -7.13 7.35 -6.46
CA LEU A 103 -5.88 6.81 -6.97
C LEU A 103 -4.84 7.91 -7.18
N LEU A 104 -5.21 8.99 -7.87
CA LEU A 104 -4.32 10.11 -8.17
C LEU A 104 -3.90 10.85 -6.90
N ALA A 105 -4.84 11.13 -5.99
CA ALA A 105 -4.54 11.78 -4.72
C ALA A 105 -3.64 10.91 -3.84
N GLY A 106 -3.94 9.63 -3.71
CA GLY A 106 -3.12 8.67 -2.96
C GLY A 106 -1.71 8.54 -3.54
N MET A 107 -1.61 8.43 -4.87
CA MET A 107 -0.33 8.39 -5.58
C MET A 107 0.48 9.67 -5.36
N ALA A 108 -0.13 10.84 -5.57
CA ALA A 108 0.54 12.14 -5.41
C ALA A 108 1.09 12.34 -3.99
N VAL A 109 0.29 12.02 -2.96
CA VAL A 109 0.73 12.11 -1.56
C VAL A 109 1.86 11.13 -1.28
N SER A 110 1.77 9.89 -1.77
CA SER A 110 2.84 8.89 -1.57
C SER A 110 4.16 9.33 -2.21
N LEU A 111 4.12 9.84 -3.44
CA LEU A 111 5.32 10.31 -4.16
C LEU A 111 5.90 11.58 -3.52
N ALA A 112 5.04 12.50 -3.03
CA ALA A 112 5.48 13.71 -2.35
C ALA A 112 6.18 13.41 -1.01
N GLN A 113 5.67 12.42 -0.25
CA GLN A 113 6.24 12.03 1.05
C GLN A 113 7.51 11.18 0.90
N PHE A 114 7.58 10.33 -0.13
CA PHE A 114 8.69 9.38 -0.34
C PHE A 114 9.60 9.78 -1.51
N ARG A 115 9.73 11.09 -1.77
CA ARG A 115 10.48 11.64 -2.91
C ARG A 115 11.85 10.95 -3.12
N PRO A 116 12.23 10.61 -4.36
CA PRO A 116 13.52 10.03 -4.66
C PRO A 116 14.67 10.92 -4.20
N ARG A 117 15.55 10.40 -3.33
CA ARG A 117 16.92 10.91 -3.20
C ARG A 117 17.83 10.01 -4.02
N ALA A 118 18.71 10.64 -4.81
CA ALA A 118 19.65 9.98 -5.70
C ALA A 118 20.55 9.03 -4.90
N GLY A 119 20.25 7.73 -4.96
CA GLY A 119 20.99 6.68 -4.29
C GLY A 119 20.65 5.33 -4.89
N ARG A 120 21.57 4.78 -5.68
CA ARG A 120 21.44 3.46 -6.33
C ARG A 120 21.76 2.35 -5.32
N GLY A 121 20.92 2.22 -4.29
CA GLY A 121 20.99 1.10 -3.35
C GLY A 121 20.36 -0.18 -3.93
N PRO A 122 20.80 -1.37 -3.49
CA PRO A 122 20.17 -2.64 -3.88
C PRO A 122 18.69 -2.69 -3.47
N MET A 123 17.87 -3.46 -4.20
CA MET A 123 16.44 -3.59 -3.90
C MET A 123 16.20 -4.41 -2.62
N PRO A 124 15.20 -4.03 -1.79
CA PRO A 124 14.84 -4.82 -0.60
C PRO A 124 14.30 -6.20 -1.01
N ARG A 125 14.86 -7.26 -0.40
CA ARG A 125 14.60 -8.67 -0.79
C ARG A 125 13.12 -9.09 -0.71
N GLY A 126 12.33 -8.47 0.16
CA GLY A 126 10.90 -8.79 0.34
C GLY A 126 9.94 -8.05 -0.60
N LEU A 127 10.40 -7.02 -1.32
CA LEU A 127 9.52 -6.20 -2.18
C LEU A 127 9.16 -6.92 -3.48
N ARG A 128 10.14 -7.59 -4.10
CA ARG A 128 9.97 -8.31 -5.37
C ARG A 128 8.88 -9.39 -5.31
N PRO A 129 8.89 -10.33 -4.33
CA PRO A 129 7.83 -11.34 -4.27
C PRO A 129 6.47 -10.74 -3.95
N ALA A 130 6.40 -9.65 -3.17
CA ALA A 130 5.14 -8.97 -2.87
C ALA A 130 4.52 -8.30 -4.11
N LEU A 131 5.34 -7.61 -4.91
CA LEU A 131 4.90 -7.02 -6.18
C LEU A 131 4.51 -8.11 -7.18
N ALA A 132 5.30 -9.17 -7.29
CA ALA A 132 5.00 -10.30 -8.18
C ALA A 132 3.69 -10.99 -7.79
N GLY A 133 3.48 -11.27 -6.50
CA GLY A 133 2.23 -11.87 -6.01
C GLY A 133 1.01 -11.01 -6.34
N LEU A 134 1.12 -9.69 -6.17
CA LEU A 134 0.02 -8.77 -6.47
C LEU A 134 -0.23 -8.62 -7.98
N ALA A 135 0.82 -8.65 -8.80
CA ALA A 135 0.69 -8.70 -10.25
C ALA A 135 0.03 -10.01 -10.72
N VAL A 136 0.38 -11.15 -10.13
CA VAL A 136 -0.25 -12.44 -10.43
C VAL A 136 -1.74 -12.41 -10.09
N LEU A 137 -2.12 -11.86 -8.92
CA LEU A 137 -3.53 -11.69 -8.56
C LEU A 137 -4.29 -10.81 -9.57
N LEU A 138 -3.70 -9.70 -10.00
CA LEU A 138 -4.30 -8.83 -11.03
C LEU A 138 -4.46 -9.56 -12.37
N THR A 139 -3.47 -10.35 -12.79
CA THR A 139 -3.59 -11.17 -14.00
C THR A 139 -4.66 -12.24 -13.88
N ALA A 140 -4.83 -12.83 -12.69
CA ALA A 140 -5.89 -13.81 -12.44
C ALA A 140 -7.28 -13.16 -12.52
N VAL A 141 -7.45 -11.95 -11.98
CA VAL A 141 -8.68 -11.16 -12.14
C VAL A 141 -8.96 -10.87 -13.61
N GLY A 142 -7.95 -10.42 -14.36
CA GLY A 142 -8.08 -10.17 -15.81
C GLY A 142 -8.44 -11.43 -16.59
N TRP A 143 -7.86 -12.58 -16.23
CA TRP A 143 -8.17 -13.88 -16.83
C TRP A 143 -9.62 -14.29 -16.56
N VAL A 144 -10.07 -14.22 -15.31
CA VAL A 144 -11.47 -14.52 -14.93
C VAL A 144 -12.43 -13.61 -15.70
N LEU A 145 -12.10 -12.33 -15.85
CA LEU A 145 -12.92 -11.39 -16.61
C LEU A 145 -12.91 -11.68 -18.12
N GLY A 146 -11.76 -12.05 -18.69
CA GLY A 146 -11.66 -12.45 -20.09
C GLY A 146 -12.49 -13.69 -20.39
N CYS A 147 -12.39 -14.71 -19.53
CA CYS A 147 -13.26 -15.88 -19.54
C CYS A 147 -14.75 -15.51 -19.41
N LEU A 148 -15.05 -14.45 -18.67
CA LEU A 148 -16.41 -13.98 -18.45
C LEU A 148 -17.01 -13.39 -19.73
N PHE A 149 -16.22 -12.58 -20.44
CA PHE A 149 -16.62 -11.96 -21.71
C PHE A 149 -16.64 -12.91 -22.92
N THR A 150 -15.85 -13.98 -22.91
CA THR A 150 -15.79 -14.93 -24.03
C THR A 150 -16.82 -16.07 -23.94
N GLU A 151 -17.72 -16.02 -22.95
CA GLU A 151 -18.69 -17.08 -22.65
C GLU A 151 -18.06 -18.49 -22.56
N ALA A 152 -16.77 -18.57 -22.18
CA ALA A 152 -16.04 -19.83 -22.13
C ALA A 152 -16.55 -20.80 -21.05
N TRP A 153 -17.48 -20.35 -20.20
CA TRP A 153 -18.02 -21.03 -19.02
C TRP A 153 -19.51 -21.38 -19.17
N THR A 154 -20.00 -21.53 -20.40
CA THR A 154 -21.40 -21.92 -20.70
C THR A 154 -21.84 -23.24 -20.06
N SER A 155 -20.90 -24.08 -19.64
CA SER A 155 -21.16 -25.36 -18.97
C SER A 155 -21.41 -25.26 -17.46
N TRP A 156 -21.23 -24.08 -16.84
CA TRP A 156 -21.39 -23.89 -15.41
C TRP A 156 -22.72 -23.20 -15.05
N PRO A 157 -23.36 -23.54 -13.92
CA PRO A 157 -24.58 -22.86 -13.50
C PRO A 157 -24.30 -21.37 -13.19
N ALA A 158 -25.16 -20.49 -13.71
CA ALA A 158 -24.98 -19.04 -13.63
C ALA A 158 -24.86 -18.48 -12.19
N GLU A 159 -25.42 -19.18 -11.20
CA GLU A 159 -25.33 -18.84 -9.78
C GLU A 159 -23.88 -18.91 -9.22
N TRP A 160 -23.10 -19.90 -9.65
CA TRP A 160 -21.70 -20.06 -9.22
C TRP A 160 -20.78 -19.01 -9.83
N TYR A 161 -21.18 -18.46 -10.98
CA TYR A 161 -20.40 -17.52 -11.75
C TYR A 161 -20.31 -16.14 -11.11
N GLY A 162 -21.47 -15.57 -10.73
CA GLY A 162 -21.52 -14.28 -10.02
C GLY A 162 -20.81 -14.37 -8.66
N LEU A 163 -21.03 -15.46 -7.94
CA LEU A 163 -20.44 -15.70 -6.64
C LEU A 163 -18.90 -15.80 -6.73
N THR A 164 -18.38 -16.62 -7.63
CA THR A 164 -16.92 -16.81 -7.79
C THR A 164 -16.23 -15.52 -8.23
N ALA A 165 -16.78 -14.77 -9.18
CA ALA A 165 -16.25 -13.47 -9.59
C ALA A 165 -16.21 -12.48 -8.41
N GLN A 166 -17.28 -12.41 -7.62
CA GLN A 166 -17.34 -11.55 -6.45
C GLN A 166 -16.28 -11.93 -5.39
N TRP A 167 -16.13 -13.22 -5.08
CA TRP A 167 -15.11 -13.68 -4.13
C TRP A 167 -13.70 -13.37 -4.60
N VAL A 168 -13.39 -13.63 -5.87
CA VAL A 168 -12.07 -13.34 -6.45
C VAL A 168 -11.75 -11.85 -6.40
N LEU A 169 -12.71 -10.99 -6.75
CA LEU A 169 -12.55 -9.53 -6.68
C LEU A 169 -12.36 -9.05 -5.23
N CYS A 170 -13.17 -9.56 -4.29
CA CYS A 170 -13.09 -9.18 -2.88
C CYS A 170 -11.76 -9.61 -2.24
N LEU A 171 -11.33 -10.84 -2.48
CA LEU A 171 -10.05 -11.36 -1.97
C LEU A 171 -8.87 -10.59 -2.57
N THR A 172 -8.92 -10.29 -3.87
CA THR A 172 -7.86 -9.53 -4.54
C THR A 172 -7.81 -8.08 -4.06
N GLY A 173 -8.96 -7.43 -3.90
CA GLY A 173 -9.04 -6.08 -3.32
C GLY A 173 -8.58 -6.04 -1.86
N ALA A 174 -8.96 -7.01 -1.03
CA ALA A 174 -8.50 -7.11 0.35
C ALA A 174 -6.99 -7.34 0.45
N ALA A 175 -6.44 -8.25 -0.38
CA ALA A 175 -5.01 -8.48 -0.49
C ALA A 175 -4.28 -7.22 -0.96
N GLY A 176 -4.85 -6.50 -1.93
CA GLY A 176 -4.32 -5.23 -2.43
C GLY A 176 -4.28 -4.14 -1.37
N ALA A 177 -5.35 -3.98 -0.59
CA ALA A 177 -5.43 -3.04 0.52
C ALA A 177 -4.40 -3.35 1.62
N ALA A 178 -4.31 -4.62 2.02
CA ALA A 178 -3.37 -5.09 3.03
C ALA A 178 -1.92 -4.89 2.57
N ALA A 179 -1.59 -5.28 1.34
CA ALA A 179 -0.28 -5.07 0.75
C ALA A 179 0.05 -3.57 0.67
N GLY A 180 -0.92 -2.73 0.32
CA GLY A 180 -0.72 -1.30 0.24
C GLY A 180 -0.43 -0.64 1.59
N LEU A 181 -1.16 -1.01 2.64
CA LEU A 181 -0.88 -0.55 4.01
C LEU A 181 0.50 -0.99 4.49
N LEU A 182 0.86 -2.26 4.25
CA LEU A 182 2.20 -2.77 4.55
C LEU A 182 3.28 -2.01 3.75
N GLY A 183 2.98 -1.64 2.51
CA GLY A 183 3.82 -0.81 1.66
C GLY A 183 4.11 0.54 2.29
N VAL A 184 3.10 1.26 2.78
CA VAL A 184 3.28 2.57 3.46
C VAL A 184 4.10 2.43 4.74
N VAL A 185 3.80 1.42 5.56
CA VAL A 185 4.52 1.19 6.83
C VAL A 185 5.99 0.87 6.56
N LYS A 186 6.28 -0.04 5.62
CA LYS A 186 7.65 -0.39 5.25
C LYS A 186 8.36 0.72 4.49
N ALA A 187 7.63 1.56 3.76
CA ALA A 187 8.20 2.74 3.09
C ALA A 187 8.78 3.73 4.09
N ARG A 188 8.16 3.82 5.28
CA ARG A 188 8.66 4.65 6.37
C ARG A 188 9.78 3.99 7.18
N LEU A 189 9.70 2.69 7.44
CA LEU A 189 10.63 1.98 8.34
C LEU A 189 11.92 1.47 7.68
N ASP A 190 11.86 1.17 6.38
CA ASP A 190 12.91 0.46 5.67
C ASP A 190 13.33 1.24 4.42
N ASP A 191 12.55 1.16 3.34
CA ASP A 191 12.92 1.74 2.04
C ASP A 191 11.77 2.39 1.30
N ARG A 192 12.02 3.56 0.71
CA ARG A 192 11.03 4.34 -0.05
C ARG A 192 10.32 3.54 -1.15
N ARG A 193 11.01 2.53 -1.72
CA ARG A 193 10.51 1.69 -2.81
C ARG A 193 9.29 0.84 -2.42
N TRP A 194 9.05 0.65 -1.12
CA TRP A 194 7.82 0.03 -0.63
C TRP A 194 6.57 0.88 -0.92
N SER A 195 6.71 2.17 -1.26
CA SER A 195 5.60 2.98 -1.79
C SER A 195 5.09 2.47 -3.14
N ALA A 196 5.91 1.76 -3.92
CA ALA A 196 5.46 1.09 -5.14
C ALA A 196 4.41 0.00 -4.83
N LEU A 197 4.55 -0.71 -3.71
CA LEU A 197 3.57 -1.69 -3.25
C LEU A 197 2.26 -1.02 -2.82
N TYR A 198 2.35 0.19 -2.25
CA TYR A 198 1.17 1.02 -1.97
C TYR A 198 0.42 1.41 -3.24
N ILE A 199 1.13 1.94 -4.24
CA ILE A 199 0.53 2.36 -5.51
C ILE A 199 -0.10 1.16 -6.21
N LEU A 200 0.61 0.03 -6.30
CA LEU A 200 0.10 -1.18 -6.95
C LEU A 200 -1.09 -1.79 -6.18
N GLY A 201 -1.04 -1.77 -4.85
CA GLY A 201 -2.17 -2.20 -4.00
C GLY A 201 -3.40 -1.32 -4.20
N LEU A 202 -3.22 0.00 -4.22
CA LEU A 202 -4.29 0.96 -4.48
C LEU A 202 -4.90 0.76 -5.87
N THR A 203 -4.07 0.53 -6.89
CA THR A 203 -4.56 0.24 -8.24
C THR A 203 -5.35 -1.05 -8.29
N ALA A 204 -4.91 -2.09 -7.58
CA ALA A 204 -5.61 -3.38 -7.56
C ALA A 204 -7.00 -3.25 -6.95
N VAL A 205 -7.13 -2.60 -5.79
CA VAL A 205 -8.44 -2.36 -5.17
C VAL A 205 -9.33 -1.52 -6.07
N THR A 206 -8.76 -0.48 -6.68
CA THR A 206 -9.51 0.42 -7.58
C THR A 206 -10.05 -0.33 -8.79
N VAL A 207 -9.23 -1.16 -9.44
CA VAL A 207 -9.65 -1.99 -10.58
C VAL A 207 -10.72 -2.99 -10.14
N CYS A 208 -10.57 -3.63 -8.98
CA CYS A 208 -11.58 -4.57 -8.46
C CYS A 208 -12.94 -3.88 -8.24
N VAL A 209 -12.94 -2.66 -7.68
CA VAL A 209 -14.17 -1.87 -7.48
C VAL A 209 -14.84 -1.54 -8.81
N LEU A 210 -14.07 -1.09 -9.81
CA LEU A 210 -14.64 -0.72 -11.11
C LEU A 210 -15.23 -1.92 -11.85
N ILE A 211 -14.56 -3.07 -11.78
CA ILE A 211 -15.06 -4.31 -12.35
C ILE A 211 -16.38 -4.71 -11.67
N LEU A 212 -16.43 -4.72 -10.33
CA LEU A 212 -17.64 -5.10 -9.60
C LEU A 212 -18.79 -4.11 -9.83
N ALA A 213 -18.48 -2.81 -9.93
CA ALA A 213 -19.47 -1.77 -10.25
C ALA A 213 -20.05 -1.90 -11.66
N PHE A 214 -19.26 -2.43 -12.60
CA PHE A 214 -19.72 -2.73 -13.96
C PHE A 214 -20.62 -3.98 -13.96
N LEU A 215 -20.19 -5.07 -13.30
CA LEU A 215 -20.95 -6.32 -13.24
C LEU A 215 -22.31 -6.16 -12.55
N THR A 216 -22.42 -5.26 -11.58
CA THR A 216 -23.69 -4.97 -10.87
C THR A 216 -24.65 -4.08 -11.67
N ARG A 217 -24.18 -3.39 -12.72
CA ARG A 217 -25.02 -2.63 -13.64
C ARG A 217 -25.49 -3.55 -14.78
N LEU A 218 -26.48 -4.38 -14.45
CA LEU A 218 -27.07 -5.40 -15.33
C LEU A 218 -27.58 -4.87 -16.70
N ASP A 219 -27.79 -3.56 -16.84
CA ASP A 219 -28.33 -2.94 -18.07
C ASP A 219 -27.25 -2.71 -19.17
N SER A 220 -25.97 -2.83 -18.81
CA SER A 220 -24.81 -2.54 -19.69
C SER A 220 -24.14 -3.78 -20.30
N ALA A 221 -24.70 -4.98 -20.10
CA ALA A 221 -24.19 -6.22 -20.70
C ALA A 221 -24.69 -6.45 -22.14
N SER A 222 -25.32 -5.47 -22.78
CA SER A 222 -25.50 -5.48 -24.24
C SER A 222 -24.13 -5.30 -24.91
N GLY A 223 -23.83 -6.12 -25.92
CA GLY A 223 -22.49 -6.51 -26.40
C GLY A 223 -21.49 -5.43 -26.90
N GLY A 224 -21.65 -4.17 -26.53
CA GLY A 224 -20.72 -3.07 -26.86
C GLY A 224 -20.51 -2.02 -25.77
N ALA A 225 -21.26 -2.03 -24.65
CA ALA A 225 -21.14 -0.95 -23.67
C ALA A 225 -19.78 -0.94 -22.93
N TRP A 226 -19.15 -2.11 -22.78
CA TRP A 226 -17.82 -2.24 -22.16
C TRP A 226 -16.73 -1.45 -22.92
N ALA A 227 -16.87 -1.27 -24.24
CA ALA A 227 -15.89 -0.57 -25.06
C ALA A 227 -15.72 0.90 -24.64
N SER A 228 -16.81 1.53 -24.17
CA SER A 228 -16.77 2.90 -23.62
C SER A 228 -16.01 3.00 -22.30
N TYR A 229 -15.94 1.90 -21.54
CA TYR A 229 -15.22 1.81 -20.26
C TYR A 229 -13.78 1.29 -20.41
N ALA A 230 -13.45 0.63 -21.52
CA ALA A 230 -12.13 0.06 -21.78
C ALA A 230 -11.02 1.13 -21.79
N LEU A 231 -11.26 2.27 -22.45
CA LEU A 231 -10.29 3.36 -22.52
C LEU A 231 -10.00 3.99 -21.14
N PRO A 232 -11.00 4.46 -20.35
CA PRO A 232 -10.72 5.04 -19.04
C PRO A 232 -10.11 4.04 -18.05
N TRP A 233 -10.49 2.76 -18.10
CA TRP A 233 -9.88 1.73 -17.25
C TRP A 233 -8.45 1.40 -17.66
N GLY A 234 -8.17 1.34 -18.96
CA GLY A 234 -6.82 1.17 -19.50
C GLY A 234 -5.90 2.32 -19.10
N LEU A 235 -6.39 3.57 -19.20
CA LEU A 235 -5.66 4.75 -18.74
C LEU A 235 -5.40 4.72 -17.23
N LEU A 236 -6.36 4.28 -16.43
CA LEU A 236 -6.22 4.18 -14.98
C LEU A 236 -5.20 3.11 -14.57
N GLY A 237 -5.25 1.94 -15.21
CA GLY A 237 -4.26 0.88 -15.03
C GLY A 237 -2.86 1.32 -15.44
N ALA A 238 -2.74 1.99 -16.59
CA ALA A 238 -1.48 2.56 -17.07
C ALA A 238 -0.91 3.60 -16.10
N ALA A 239 -1.74 4.53 -15.61
CA ALA A 239 -1.34 5.51 -14.60
C ALA A 239 -0.81 4.82 -13.33
N GLY A 240 -1.49 3.76 -12.90
CA GLY A 240 -1.06 2.90 -11.80
C GLY A 240 0.31 2.27 -11.98
N LEU A 241 0.55 1.68 -13.16
CA LEU A 241 1.83 1.05 -13.52
C LEU A 241 2.96 2.09 -13.63
N VAL A 242 2.68 3.24 -14.26
CA VAL A 242 3.64 4.36 -14.36
C VAL A 242 4.00 4.86 -12.97
N GLY A 243 3.04 5.10 -12.08
CA GLY A 243 3.31 5.53 -10.72
C GLY A 243 4.12 4.50 -9.91
N THR A 244 3.83 3.21 -10.11
CA THR A 244 4.62 2.11 -9.50
C THR A 244 6.06 2.13 -10.02
N GLY A 245 6.27 2.33 -11.32
CA GLY A 245 7.59 2.48 -11.93
C GLY A 245 8.36 3.68 -11.39
N VAL A 246 7.71 4.85 -11.31
CA VAL A 246 8.29 6.08 -10.74
C VAL A 246 8.70 5.89 -9.27
N ALA A 247 7.92 5.14 -8.48
CA ALA A 247 8.26 4.84 -7.09
C ALA A 247 9.45 3.88 -6.92
N LEU A 248 9.75 3.07 -7.94
CA LEU A 248 10.89 2.15 -7.95
C LEU A 248 12.21 2.85 -8.34
N CYS A 249 12.12 3.83 -9.24
CA CYS A 249 13.23 4.68 -9.71
C CYS A 249 13.71 5.65 -8.63
#